data_AF-A0A353Y1W9-F1
#
_entry.id   AF-A0A353Y1W9-F1
#
_cell.length_a   1.000
_cell.length_b   1.000
_cell.length_c   1.000
_cell.angle_alpha   90.00
_cell.angle_beta   90.00
_cell.angle_gamma   90.00
#
_symmetry.space_group_name_H-M   'P 1'
#
loop_
_entity.id
_entity.type
_entity.pdbx_description
1 polymer ?
#
loop_
_entity_poly.entity_id
_entity_poly.type
_entity_poly.pdbx_seq_one_letter_code
_entity_poly.pdbx_strand_id
1 'polypeptide(L)'
;NGASGIAVGLATEIPSHNLGEVAAACVALIKTPKLSDDELLELLPGPDYPGGGQIISPAADIAEAYRTGRGSLKVRARWKIEELARGQWQLVVTELPPGVSTQKVLEEIEELTNPKVKAGKKALTPEQNQLKATVLAVLDVVRDESSKDAPVRLVCEPKTSRIEQQELITTLLAHTSLETSASINMTMVGLDGRPTQKNLRQM
;
A
#
# COMPACT_ATOMS: atom_id res chain seq x y z
N ASN A 1 15.44 5.76 -4.85
CA ASN A 1 15.44 4.45 -4.16
C ASN A 1 14.71 4.47 -2.82
N GLY A 2 14.80 5.53 -2.03
CA GLY A 2 14.25 5.54 -0.67
C GLY A 2 15.24 5.02 0.37
N ALA A 3 14.83 5.05 1.63
CA ALA A 3 15.61 4.56 2.77
C ALA A 3 14.67 4.20 3.93
N SER A 4 14.91 3.07 4.58
CA SER A 4 14.22 2.67 5.80
C SER A 4 15.28 2.32 6.85
N GLY A 5 15.06 2.73 8.09
CA GLY A 5 16.02 2.43 9.15
C GLY A 5 15.61 2.97 10.52
N ILE A 6 16.08 2.27 11.56
CA ILE A 6 15.89 2.64 12.96
C ILE A 6 17.27 2.85 13.58
N ALA A 7 17.44 3.99 14.26
CA ALA A 7 18.63 4.34 15.02
C ALA A 7 18.25 4.65 16.48
N VAL A 8 19.22 5.02 17.32
CA VAL A 8 18.96 5.34 18.74
C VAL A 8 18.16 6.64 18.83
N GLY A 9 16.87 6.54 19.13
CA GLY A 9 15.96 7.67 19.28
C GLY A 9 15.48 8.29 17.95
N LEU A 10 15.81 7.68 16.81
CA LEU A 10 15.47 8.18 15.48
C LEU A 10 15.00 7.04 14.58
N ALA A 11 14.18 7.36 13.58
CA ALA A 11 13.80 6.45 12.51
C ALA A 11 13.75 7.24 11.20
N THR A 12 13.83 6.54 10.08
CA THR A 12 13.68 7.11 8.74
C THR A 12 12.85 6.17 7.88
N GLU A 13 11.95 6.75 7.09
CA GLU A 13 11.11 6.07 6.11
C GLU A 13 10.93 7.02 4.92
N ILE A 14 11.92 7.01 4.03
CA ILE A 14 11.93 7.78 2.79
C ILE A 14 11.43 6.86 1.69
N PRO A 15 10.31 7.19 1.01
CA PRO A 15 9.81 6.35 -0.07
C PRO A 15 10.71 6.41 -1.30
N SER A 16 10.53 5.46 -2.22
CA SER A 16 11.11 5.51 -3.55
C SER A 16 10.37 6.50 -4.45
N HIS A 17 11.05 6.98 -5.49
CA HIS A 17 10.55 7.96 -6.45
C HIS A 17 11.05 7.61 -7.84
N ASN A 18 10.32 8.11 -8.83
CA ASN A 18 10.69 7.95 -10.22
C ASN A 18 11.95 8.76 -10.53
N LEU A 19 12.93 8.14 -11.19
CA LEU A 19 14.20 8.78 -11.50
C LEU A 19 14.04 9.99 -12.45
N GLY A 20 13.13 9.88 -13.43
CA GLY A 20 12.89 10.94 -14.41
C GLY A 20 12.28 12.18 -13.76
N GLU A 21 11.30 11.98 -12.87
CA GLU A 21 10.65 13.05 -12.10
C GLU A 21 11.64 13.75 -11.17
N VAL A 22 12.45 12.97 -10.43
CA VAL A 22 13.51 13.52 -9.57
C VAL A 22 14.52 14.33 -10.39
N ALA A 23 14.99 13.80 -11.53
CA ALA A 23 15.93 14.52 -12.40
C ALA A 23 15.33 15.83 -12.94
N ALA A 24 14.06 15.82 -13.34
CA ALA A 24 13.35 17.01 -13.81
C ALA A 24 13.24 18.07 -12.70
N ALA A 25 12.86 17.65 -11.48
CA ALA A 25 12.80 18.50 -10.31
C ALA A 25 14.16 19.15 -9.98
N CYS A 26 15.25 18.37 -9.99
CA CYS A 26 16.60 18.90 -9.78
C CYS A 26 17.00 19.93 -10.84
N VAL A 27 16.75 19.65 -12.13
CA VAL A 27 17.05 20.59 -13.23
C VAL A 27 16.25 21.89 -13.07
N ALA A 28 14.98 21.81 -12.66
CA ALA A 28 14.15 22.98 -12.42
C ALA A 28 14.69 23.85 -11.27
N LEU A 29 15.09 23.23 -10.16
CA LEU A 29 15.70 23.93 -9.03
C LEU A 29 17.04 24.58 -9.37
N ILE A 30 17.86 23.97 -10.23
CA ILE A 30 19.11 24.57 -10.71
C ILE A 30 18.82 25.83 -11.54
N LYS A 31 17.86 25.76 -12.46
CA LYS A 31 17.48 26.88 -13.34
C LYS A 31 16.77 28.00 -12.58
N THR A 32 15.95 27.63 -11.59
CA THR A 32 15.13 28.55 -10.82
C THR A 32 15.20 28.17 -9.34
N PRO A 33 16.22 28.63 -8.59
CA PRO A 33 16.40 28.27 -7.18
C PRO A 33 15.24 28.67 -6.26
N LYS A 34 14.41 29.63 -6.71
CA LYS A 34 13.22 30.11 -6.00
C LYS A 34 11.91 29.51 -6.53
N LEU A 35 11.97 28.43 -7.31
CA LEU A 35 10.80 27.67 -7.76
C LEU A 35 9.90 27.41 -6.56
N SER A 36 8.59 27.61 -6.68
CA SER A 36 7.67 27.37 -5.56
C SER A 36 7.60 25.88 -5.20
N ASP A 37 7.12 25.56 -4.00
CA ASP A 37 6.90 24.16 -3.64
C ASP A 37 5.79 23.53 -4.49
N ASP A 38 4.76 24.30 -4.87
CA ASP A 38 3.67 23.77 -5.69
C ASP A 38 4.15 23.38 -7.10
N GLU A 39 4.95 24.23 -7.74
CA GLU A 39 5.59 23.89 -9.03
C GLU A 39 6.56 22.70 -8.91
N LEU A 40 7.26 22.56 -7.77
CA LEU A 40 8.13 21.42 -7.53
C LEU A 40 7.31 20.11 -7.41
N LEU A 41 6.15 20.17 -6.75
CA LEU A 41 5.25 19.05 -6.58
C LEU A 41 4.56 18.63 -7.89
N GLU A 42 4.37 19.55 -8.84
CA GLU A 42 3.92 19.18 -10.19
C GLU A 42 4.94 18.31 -10.93
N LEU A 43 6.24 18.53 -10.68
CA LEU A 43 7.32 17.74 -11.28
C LEU A 43 7.56 16.40 -10.55
N LEU A 44 7.23 16.33 -9.26
CA LEU A 44 7.39 15.16 -8.41
C LEU A 44 6.08 14.95 -7.61
N PRO A 45 5.05 14.39 -8.26
CA PRO A 45 3.69 14.34 -7.72
C PRO A 45 3.54 13.40 -6.52
N GLY A 46 4.44 12.42 -6.37
CA GLY A 46 4.39 11.49 -5.26
C GLY A 46 5.43 10.39 -5.34
N PRO A 47 5.38 9.44 -4.38
CA PRO A 47 6.20 8.24 -4.42
C PRO A 47 5.93 7.34 -5.63
N ASP A 48 6.97 6.62 -6.04
CA ASP A 48 6.91 5.55 -7.05
C ASP A 48 7.42 4.26 -6.42
N TYR A 49 6.51 3.37 -6.02
CA TYR A 49 6.85 2.14 -5.30
C TYR A 49 7.16 0.99 -6.28
N PRO A 50 8.22 0.20 -6.06
CA PRO A 50 8.65 -0.84 -7.01
C PRO A 50 7.66 -1.99 -7.18
N GLY A 51 6.80 -2.26 -6.19
CA GLY A 51 5.72 -3.25 -6.25
C GLY A 51 4.42 -2.71 -6.86
N GLY A 52 4.43 -1.43 -7.27
CA GLY A 52 3.26 -0.71 -7.74
C GLY A 52 2.31 -0.34 -6.59
N GLY A 53 1.03 -0.53 -6.84
CA GLY A 53 -0.06 -0.06 -6.01
C GLY A 53 -0.55 1.30 -6.46
N GLN A 54 -1.63 1.73 -5.83
CA GLN A 54 -2.25 3.03 -6.03
C GLN A 54 -2.18 3.81 -4.74
N ILE A 55 -1.52 4.97 -4.77
CA ILE A 55 -1.66 5.95 -3.70
C ILE A 55 -3.06 6.53 -3.82
N ILE A 56 -3.87 6.35 -2.77
CA ILE A 56 -5.26 6.84 -2.71
C ILE A 56 -5.39 8.08 -1.81
N SER A 57 -4.30 8.48 -1.15
CA SER A 57 -4.25 9.75 -0.43
C SER A 57 -4.47 10.93 -1.40
N PRO A 58 -5.23 11.95 -0.99
CA PRO A 58 -5.34 13.20 -1.73
C PRO A 58 -3.98 13.85 -2.00
N ALA A 59 -3.87 14.58 -3.11
CA ALA A 59 -2.66 15.33 -3.46
C ALA A 59 -2.23 16.31 -2.34
N ALA A 60 -3.18 16.88 -1.60
CA ALA A 60 -2.90 17.75 -0.46
C ALA A 60 -2.12 17.04 0.66
N ASP A 61 -2.43 15.77 0.94
CA ASP A 61 -1.73 14.99 1.97
C ASP A 61 -0.30 14.65 1.53
N ILE A 62 -0.11 14.37 0.25
CA ILE A 62 1.22 14.13 -0.34
C ILE A 62 2.05 15.41 -0.27
N ALA A 63 1.47 16.54 -0.67
CA ALA A 63 2.10 17.85 -0.58
C ALA A 63 2.51 18.18 0.85
N GLU A 64 1.64 17.95 1.83
CA GLU A 64 1.93 18.21 3.24
C GLU A 64 3.05 17.31 3.77
N ALA A 65 3.05 16.02 3.40
CA ALA A 65 4.14 15.11 3.77
C ALA A 65 5.49 15.57 3.21
N TYR A 66 5.50 16.10 1.99
CA TYR A 66 6.71 16.63 1.35
C TYR A 66 7.14 17.98 1.89
N ARG A 67 6.21 18.88 2.25
CA ARG A 67 6.53 20.18 2.87
C ARG A 67 7.08 20.03 4.28
N THR A 68 6.56 19.08 5.05
CA THR A 68 6.96 18.89 6.45
C THR A 68 8.11 17.90 6.60
N GLY A 69 8.26 16.95 5.67
CA GLY A 69 9.17 15.83 5.83
C GLY A 69 8.57 14.62 6.55
N ARG A 70 7.28 14.67 6.92
CA ARG A 70 6.64 13.59 7.67
C ARG A 70 5.16 13.45 7.30
N GLY A 71 4.68 12.23 7.20
CA GLY A 71 3.28 11.97 6.92
C GLY A 71 2.95 10.49 6.85
N SER A 72 1.73 10.19 6.43
CA SER A 72 1.34 8.83 6.07
C SER A 72 0.45 8.87 4.84
N LEU A 73 0.76 8.03 3.86
CA LEU A 73 -0.01 7.90 2.63
C LEU A 73 -0.76 6.58 2.61
N LYS A 74 -2.03 6.62 2.23
CA LYS A 74 -2.83 5.43 1.99
C LYS A 74 -2.45 4.86 0.62
N VAL A 75 -2.11 3.58 0.61
CA VAL A 75 -1.74 2.84 -0.60
C VAL A 75 -2.60 1.60 -0.70
N ARG A 76 -3.12 1.35 -1.90
CA ARG A 76 -4.04 0.27 -2.20
C ARG A 76 -3.49 -0.63 -3.30
N ALA A 77 -3.78 -1.92 -3.23
CA ALA A 77 -3.54 -2.87 -4.29
C ALA A 77 -4.23 -2.44 -5.59
N ARG A 78 -3.70 -2.88 -6.74
CA ARG A 78 -4.42 -2.81 -8.03
C ARG A 78 -4.97 -4.17 -8.38
N TRP A 79 -6.15 -4.18 -8.97
CA TRP A 79 -6.81 -5.40 -9.39
C TRP A 79 -7.60 -5.17 -10.67
N LYS A 80 -8.01 -6.29 -11.26
CA LYS A 80 -8.97 -6.35 -12.36
C LYS A 80 -9.98 -7.45 -12.09
N ILE A 81 -11.13 -7.36 -12.74
CA ILE A 81 -12.11 -8.45 -12.74
C ILE A 81 -11.90 -9.27 -14.01
N GLU A 82 -11.77 -10.58 -13.84
CA GLU A 82 -11.76 -11.53 -14.96
C GLU A 82 -13.09 -12.29 -14.98
N GLU A 83 -13.82 -12.16 -16.09
CA GLU A 83 -15.05 -12.93 -16.32
C GLU A 83 -14.69 -14.36 -16.73
N LEU A 84 -15.42 -15.32 -16.16
CA LEU A 84 -15.28 -16.75 -16.38
C LEU A 84 -16.55 -17.31 -17.05
N ALA A 85 -16.48 -18.58 -17.45
CA ALA A 85 -17.62 -19.26 -18.05
C ALA A 85 -18.86 -19.24 -17.13
N ARG A 86 -20.05 -19.27 -17.73
CA ARG A 86 -21.34 -19.35 -17.01
C ARG A 86 -21.60 -18.16 -16.07
N GLY A 87 -21.04 -16.98 -16.40
CA GLY A 87 -21.22 -15.76 -15.62
C GLY A 87 -20.52 -15.77 -14.26
N GLN A 88 -19.58 -16.70 -14.05
CA GLN A 88 -18.67 -16.63 -12.92
C GLN A 88 -17.66 -15.50 -13.16
N TRP A 89 -17.05 -14.98 -12.10
CA TRP A 89 -16.01 -13.96 -12.20
C TRP A 89 -15.03 -14.13 -11.04
N GLN A 90 -13.82 -13.60 -11.21
CA GLN A 90 -12.79 -13.60 -10.17
C GLN A 90 -12.11 -12.23 -10.09
N LEU A 91 -11.75 -11.82 -8.88
CA LEU A 91 -10.92 -10.65 -8.62
C LEU A 91 -9.46 -11.08 -8.74
N VAL A 92 -8.69 -10.41 -9.60
CA VAL A 92 -7.26 -10.68 -9.75
C VAL A 92 -6.47 -9.46 -9.34
N VAL A 93 -5.78 -9.56 -8.20
CA VAL A 93 -4.84 -8.54 -7.72
C VAL A 93 -3.53 -8.67 -8.50
N THR A 94 -3.08 -7.56 -9.07
CA THR A 94 -1.91 -7.48 -9.96
C THR A 94 -0.76 -6.65 -9.39
N GLU A 95 -1.03 -5.83 -8.37
CA GLU A 95 -0.02 -5.02 -7.67
C GLU A 95 -0.40 -4.94 -6.20
N LEU A 96 0.60 -4.89 -5.31
CA LEU A 96 0.40 -4.85 -3.86
C LEU A 96 0.99 -3.57 -3.25
N PRO A 97 0.46 -3.09 -2.12
CA PRO A 97 1.07 -1.99 -1.37
C PRO A 97 2.52 -2.29 -0.95
N PRO A 98 3.35 -1.26 -0.69
CA PRO A 98 4.74 -1.44 -0.27
C PRO A 98 4.84 -2.26 1.03
N GLY A 99 5.76 -3.22 1.04
CA GLY A 99 5.98 -4.11 2.19
C GLY A 99 4.94 -5.22 2.36
N VAL A 100 4.06 -5.43 1.38
CA VAL A 100 3.05 -6.50 1.38
C VAL A 100 3.41 -7.57 0.36
N SER A 101 3.31 -8.84 0.76
CA SER A 101 3.47 -10.00 -0.12
C SER A 101 2.13 -10.73 -0.33
N THR A 102 2.01 -11.50 -1.41
CA THR A 102 0.84 -12.38 -1.64
C THR A 102 0.65 -13.35 -0.48
N GLN A 103 1.75 -13.93 0.01
CA GLN A 103 1.76 -14.81 1.17
C GLN A 103 1.15 -14.14 2.41
N LYS A 104 1.52 -12.89 2.71
CA LYS A 104 0.96 -12.17 3.87
C LYS A 104 -0.55 -12.01 3.75
N VAL A 105 -1.05 -11.65 2.57
CA VAL A 105 -2.50 -11.50 2.34
C VAL A 105 -3.22 -12.85 2.46
N LEU A 106 -2.62 -13.94 1.97
CA LEU A 106 -3.15 -15.30 2.15
C LEU A 106 -3.23 -15.70 3.62
N GLU A 107 -2.18 -15.40 4.40
CA GLU A 107 -2.14 -15.67 5.85
C GLU A 107 -3.21 -14.86 6.59
N GLU A 108 -3.38 -13.58 6.26
CA GLU A 108 -4.44 -12.75 6.83
C GLU A 108 -5.84 -13.31 6.50
N ILE A 109 -6.08 -13.73 5.27
CA ILE A 109 -7.35 -14.34 4.88
C ILE A 109 -7.59 -15.67 5.62
N GLU A 110 -6.58 -16.53 5.77
CA GLU A 110 -6.68 -17.76 6.55
C GLU A 110 -6.98 -17.48 8.02
N GLU A 111 -6.38 -16.45 8.61
CA GLU A 111 -6.69 -16.04 9.98
C GLU A 111 -8.13 -15.53 10.14
N LEU A 112 -8.70 -14.92 9.10
CA LEU A 112 -10.08 -14.44 9.08
C LEU A 112 -11.10 -15.57 8.89
N THR A 113 -10.82 -16.53 7.99
CA THR A 113 -11.74 -17.63 7.66
C THR A 113 -11.64 -18.79 8.65
N ASN A 114 -10.45 -18.99 9.23
CA ASN A 114 -10.14 -20.06 10.17
C ASN A 114 -9.44 -19.51 11.45
N PRO A 115 -10.10 -18.61 12.20
CA PRO A 115 -9.51 -18.01 13.38
C PRO A 115 -9.25 -19.06 14.46
N LYS A 116 -8.09 -18.94 15.11
CA LYS A 116 -7.70 -19.79 16.25
C LYS A 116 -8.19 -19.20 17.57
N VAL A 117 -8.52 -20.07 18.52
CA VAL A 117 -8.83 -19.66 19.90
C VAL A 117 -7.56 -19.11 20.53
N LYS A 118 -7.62 -17.86 20.98
CA LYS A 118 -6.46 -17.20 21.62
C LYS A 118 -6.09 -17.91 22.92
N ALA A 119 -4.79 -17.90 23.25
CA ALA A 119 -4.28 -18.47 24.49
C ALA A 119 -5.04 -17.91 25.72
N GLY A 120 -5.52 -18.80 26.58
CA GLY A 120 -6.31 -18.44 27.77
C GLY A 120 -7.82 -18.21 27.52
N LYS A 121 -8.31 -18.39 26.29
CA LYS A 121 -9.75 -18.39 25.98
C LYS A 121 -10.25 -19.82 25.74
N LYS A 122 -11.53 -20.07 26.04
CA LYS A 122 -12.18 -21.38 25.81
C LYS A 122 -12.85 -21.49 24.43
N ALA A 123 -13.13 -20.36 23.79
CA ALA A 123 -13.82 -20.27 22.51
C ALA A 123 -13.41 -19.00 21.77
N LEU A 124 -13.77 -18.93 20.48
CA LEU A 124 -13.67 -17.71 19.67
C LEU A 124 -14.56 -16.61 20.23
N THR A 125 -14.11 -15.36 20.11
CA THR A 125 -14.94 -14.22 20.53
C THR A 125 -16.11 -14.01 19.56
N PRO A 126 -17.21 -13.36 20.00
CA PRO A 126 -18.30 -12.99 19.10
C PRO A 126 -17.81 -12.21 17.87
N GLU A 127 -16.82 -11.32 18.05
CA GLU A 127 -16.24 -10.54 16.95
C GLU A 127 -15.49 -11.43 15.95
N GLN A 128 -14.71 -12.41 16.42
CA GLN A 128 -14.04 -13.37 15.53
C GLN A 128 -15.04 -14.19 14.73
N ASN A 129 -16.12 -14.66 15.36
CA ASN A 129 -17.17 -15.41 14.68
C ASN A 129 -17.92 -14.54 13.66
N GLN A 130 -18.20 -13.29 14.00
CA GLN A 130 -18.85 -12.35 13.09
C GLN A 130 -17.97 -12.05 11.89
N LEU A 131 -16.68 -11.77 12.11
CA LEU A 131 -15.74 -11.46 11.03
C LEU A 131 -15.54 -12.65 10.09
N LYS A 132 -15.38 -13.85 10.66
CA LYS A 132 -15.38 -15.11 9.90
C LYS A 132 -16.63 -15.24 9.03
N ALA A 133 -17.81 -15.02 9.60
CA ALA A 133 -19.07 -15.11 8.87
C ALA A 133 -19.15 -14.07 7.75
N THR A 134 -18.70 -12.83 7.98
CA THR A 134 -18.66 -11.76 6.98
C THR A 134 -17.74 -12.12 5.81
N VAL A 135 -16.52 -12.59 6.07
CA VAL A 135 -15.58 -12.96 5.00
C VAL A 135 -16.07 -14.18 4.22
N LEU A 136 -16.52 -15.23 4.91
CA LEU A 136 -17.08 -16.43 4.28
C LEU A 136 -18.45 -16.23 3.63
N ALA A 137 -19.09 -15.07 3.81
CA ALA A 137 -20.30 -14.71 3.07
C ALA A 137 -19.96 -14.30 1.64
N VAL A 138 -18.79 -13.67 1.43
CA VAL A 138 -18.42 -13.06 0.16
C VAL A 138 -17.31 -13.80 -0.60
N LEU A 139 -16.37 -14.43 0.11
CA LEU A 139 -15.20 -15.09 -0.47
C LEU A 139 -15.34 -16.62 -0.41
N ASP A 140 -15.04 -17.31 -1.51
CA ASP A 140 -14.93 -18.78 -1.56
C ASP A 140 -13.49 -19.24 -1.43
N VAL A 141 -12.67 -18.80 -2.38
CA VAL A 141 -11.30 -19.30 -2.59
C VAL A 141 -10.37 -18.12 -2.81
N VAL A 142 -9.20 -18.19 -2.20
CA VAL A 142 -8.07 -17.33 -2.53
C VAL A 142 -6.87 -18.19 -2.90
N ARG A 143 -6.13 -17.81 -3.93
CA ARG A 143 -4.94 -18.54 -4.39
C ARG A 143 -3.91 -17.61 -5.01
N ASP A 144 -2.64 -17.95 -4.81
CA ASP A 144 -1.54 -17.27 -5.48
C ASP A 144 -1.19 -18.01 -6.78
N GLU A 145 -1.44 -17.35 -7.91
CA GLU A 145 -1.07 -17.81 -9.26
C GLU A 145 0.12 -17.01 -9.82
N SER A 146 0.91 -16.35 -8.97
CA SER A 146 2.06 -15.57 -9.39
C SER A 146 3.10 -16.43 -10.12
N SER A 147 3.68 -15.87 -11.16
CA SER A 147 4.65 -16.54 -12.04
C SER A 147 5.71 -15.56 -12.52
N LYS A 148 6.66 -16.03 -13.34
CA LYS A 148 7.67 -15.14 -13.96
C LYS A 148 7.05 -14.08 -14.86
N ASP A 149 5.97 -14.42 -15.57
CA ASP A 149 5.29 -13.52 -16.50
C ASP A 149 4.21 -12.66 -15.82
N ALA A 150 3.75 -13.07 -14.64
CA ALA A 150 2.81 -12.34 -13.81
C ALA A 150 3.34 -12.29 -12.36
N PRO A 151 4.23 -11.34 -12.02
CA PRO A 151 4.93 -11.30 -10.73
C PRO A 151 4.01 -11.25 -9.51
N VAL A 152 2.82 -10.68 -9.67
CA VAL A 152 1.73 -10.71 -8.69
C VAL A 152 0.45 -11.11 -9.42
N ARG A 153 -0.12 -12.25 -9.02
CA ARG A 153 -1.44 -12.71 -9.46
C ARG A 153 -2.14 -13.43 -8.32
N LEU A 154 -2.66 -12.67 -7.37
CA LEU A 154 -3.49 -13.20 -6.29
C LEU A 154 -4.96 -13.20 -6.74
N VAL A 155 -5.54 -14.40 -6.85
CA VAL A 155 -6.88 -14.60 -7.35
C VAL A 155 -7.84 -14.85 -6.19
N CYS A 156 -8.90 -14.07 -6.11
CA CYS A 156 -9.98 -14.20 -5.14
C CYS A 156 -11.29 -14.49 -5.87
N GLU A 157 -11.91 -15.62 -5.57
CA GLU A 157 -13.21 -16.01 -6.12
C GLU A 157 -14.34 -15.69 -5.13
N PRO A 158 -15.44 -15.09 -5.61
CA PRO A 158 -16.60 -14.85 -4.78
C PRO A 158 -17.30 -16.17 -4.45
N LYS A 159 -17.98 -16.24 -3.30
CA LYS A 159 -18.80 -17.39 -2.89
C LYS A 159 -19.82 -17.83 -3.94
N THR A 160 -20.38 -16.85 -4.64
CA THR A 160 -21.29 -17.07 -5.76
C THR A 160 -21.14 -15.90 -6.74
N SER A 161 -21.42 -16.13 -8.02
CA SER A 161 -21.43 -15.06 -9.03
C SER A 161 -22.46 -13.95 -8.80
N ARG A 162 -23.40 -14.13 -7.86
CA ARG A 162 -24.43 -13.14 -7.52
C ARG A 162 -23.92 -12.04 -6.57
N ILE A 163 -22.78 -12.25 -5.93
CA ILE A 163 -22.16 -11.25 -5.06
C ILE A 163 -21.70 -10.08 -5.91
N GLU A 164 -22.01 -8.86 -5.47
CA GLU A 164 -21.53 -7.67 -6.14
C GLU A 164 -20.03 -7.55 -5.97
N GLN A 165 -19.33 -7.18 -7.06
CA GLN A 165 -17.87 -7.04 -7.06
C GLN A 165 -17.38 -6.11 -5.96
N GLN A 166 -18.09 -4.99 -5.75
CA GLN A 166 -17.75 -4.00 -4.74
C GLN A 166 -17.86 -4.55 -3.32
N GLU A 167 -18.78 -5.48 -3.06
CA GLU A 167 -18.94 -6.10 -1.74
C GLU A 167 -17.69 -6.92 -1.38
N LEU A 168 -17.27 -7.82 -2.27
CA LEU A 168 -16.04 -8.61 -2.08
C LEU A 168 -14.81 -7.70 -1.93
N ILE A 169 -14.65 -6.71 -2.81
CA ILE A 169 -13.53 -5.78 -2.78
C ILE A 169 -13.50 -5.04 -1.43
N THR A 170 -14.63 -4.48 -0.99
CA THR A 170 -14.70 -3.70 0.25
C THR A 170 -14.37 -4.55 1.47
N THR A 171 -14.87 -5.78 1.53
CA THR A 171 -14.54 -6.72 2.62
C THR A 171 -13.06 -7.05 2.65
N LEU A 172 -12.44 -7.32 1.49
CA LEU A 172 -11.02 -7.62 1.41
C LEU A 172 -10.16 -6.41 1.81
N LEU A 173 -10.45 -5.21 1.30
CA LEU A 173 -9.70 -4.00 1.63
C LEU A 173 -9.81 -3.62 3.12
N ALA A 174 -10.97 -3.83 3.75
CA ALA A 174 -11.19 -3.47 5.14
C ALA A 174 -10.47 -4.38 6.15
N HIS A 175 -10.12 -5.60 5.74
CA HIS A 175 -9.65 -6.65 6.65
C HIS A 175 -8.31 -7.27 6.28
N THR A 176 -7.68 -6.83 5.19
CA THR A 176 -6.38 -7.33 4.74
C THR A 176 -5.42 -6.20 4.40
N SER A 177 -4.15 -6.51 4.22
CA SER A 177 -3.10 -5.61 3.76
C SER A 177 -3.20 -5.25 2.28
N LEU A 178 -4.33 -5.51 1.61
CA LEU A 178 -4.60 -4.97 0.27
C LEU A 178 -4.80 -3.45 0.27
N GLU A 179 -5.06 -2.85 1.44
CA GLU A 179 -4.94 -1.41 1.66
C GLU A 179 -4.13 -1.14 2.92
N THR A 180 -3.07 -0.34 2.82
CA THR A 180 -2.18 -0.02 3.94
C THR A 180 -1.86 1.46 4.03
N SER A 181 -1.24 1.85 5.13
CA SER A 181 -0.64 3.17 5.33
C SER A 181 0.87 3.05 5.19
N ALA A 182 1.44 3.67 4.15
CA ALA A 182 2.87 3.86 4.03
C ALA A 182 3.30 5.08 4.87
N SER A 183 4.28 4.90 5.75
CA SER A 183 4.84 5.99 6.55
C SER A 183 5.80 6.82 5.71
N ILE A 184 5.81 8.14 5.92
CA ILE A 184 6.84 9.05 5.42
C ILE A 184 7.52 9.70 6.62
N ASN A 185 8.84 9.58 6.67
CA ASN A 185 9.69 10.26 7.62
C ASN A 185 11.06 10.50 6.97
N MET A 186 11.27 11.72 6.48
CA MET A 186 12.45 12.15 5.75
C MET A 186 13.56 12.64 6.70
N THR A 187 13.89 11.81 7.69
CA THR A 187 15.04 12.04 8.56
C THR A 187 16.30 11.53 7.89
N MET A 188 17.27 12.41 7.68
CA MET A 188 18.54 12.07 7.02
C MET A 188 19.70 12.91 7.58
N VAL A 189 20.93 12.45 7.36
CA VAL A 189 22.14 13.19 7.73
C VAL A 189 22.46 14.20 6.64
N GLY A 190 22.45 15.49 6.99
CA GLY A 190 22.81 16.57 6.06
C GLY A 190 24.32 16.68 5.82
N LEU A 191 24.72 17.60 4.93
CA LEU A 191 26.12 17.96 4.71
C LEU A 191 26.80 18.53 5.96
N ASP A 192 26.01 18.99 6.93
CA ASP A 192 26.43 19.45 8.26
C ASP A 192 26.65 18.30 9.27
N GLY A 193 26.42 17.05 8.85
CA GLY A 193 26.62 15.86 9.68
C GLY A 193 25.53 15.63 10.73
N ARG A 194 24.44 16.40 10.73
CA ARG A 194 23.38 16.28 11.74
C ARG A 194 22.20 15.48 11.17
N PRO A 195 21.66 14.50 11.93
CA PRO A 195 20.45 13.80 11.55
C PRO A 195 19.23 14.68 11.88
N THR A 196 18.59 15.23 10.85
CA THR A 196 17.39 16.07 11.00
C THR A 196 16.31 15.67 10.01
N GLN A 197 15.06 15.93 10.37
CA GLN A 197 13.95 15.83 9.44
C GLN A 197 14.07 16.95 8.40
N LYS A 198 13.97 16.59 7.13
CA LYS A 198 14.03 17.51 6.00
C LYS A 198 12.77 17.44 5.16
N ASN A 199 12.41 18.55 4.54
CA ASN A 199 11.38 18.56 3.50
C ASN A 199 11.95 18.14 2.13
N LEU A 200 11.09 17.98 1.14
CA LEU A 200 11.48 17.52 -0.21
C LEU A 200 12.51 18.46 -0.86
N ARG A 201 12.40 19.77 -0.66
CA ARG A 201 13.32 20.76 -1.23
C ARG A 201 14.71 20.73 -0.60
N GLN A 202 14.79 20.42 0.70
CA GLN A 202 16.04 20.36 1.46
C GLN A 202 16.82 19.06 1.26
N MET A 203 16.14 18.03 0.74
CA MET A 203 16.73 16.75 0.34
C MET A 203 17.52 16.93 -0.95
#